data_AF-A0A077Z9G1-F1
#
_entry.id   AF-A0A077Z9G1-F1
#
_cell.length_a   1.000
_cell.length_b   1.000
_cell.length_c   1.000
_cell.angle_alpha   90.00
_cell.angle_beta   90.00
_cell.angle_gamma   90.00
#
_symmetry.space_group_name_H-M   'P 1'
#
loop_
_entity.id
_entity.type
_entity.pdbx_description
1 polymer ?
#
loop_
_entity_poly.entity_id
_entity_poly.type
_entity_poly.pdbx_seq_one_letter_code
_entity_poly.pdbx_strand_id
1 'polypeptide(L)'
;MSALYPEAKGRRVIIMRHGERVDEVDPQWVEKSFKTGKYERYNLNMPLTAPFRAENLTDSKLDWCSDPGLSTIGHWTASLMGMKLSKLKVQIDQVFCSPAMRCVQTASRVIEGYESLPHAVNLKIQIEQGLYEWGYGRGYPLPRFVEPKLLAEGGTPIDIYYKSVINSSDISPEETYAEFNRRSFNVMEAIVKQMFRKSSALIVTHAPLFDAFNLFIGRSPKNLEDWCGRVQRTPHLFMVAYEETRKGKWCPIKPPIGTFCHAENGKFSYKMLKKL
;
A
#
# COMPACT_ATOMS: atom_id res chain seq x y z
N MET A 1 18.63 -21.35 -11.50
CA MET A 1 17.46 -21.16 -10.60
C MET A 1 17.80 -20.05 -9.63
N SER A 2 16.92 -19.06 -9.42
CA SER A 2 17.12 -18.10 -8.31
C SER A 2 17.03 -18.85 -6.98
N ALA A 3 17.96 -18.61 -6.05
CA ALA A 3 17.87 -19.17 -4.70
C ALA A 3 16.50 -18.85 -4.08
N LEU A 4 15.89 -19.84 -3.43
CA LEU A 4 14.65 -19.66 -2.69
C LEU A 4 14.86 -18.67 -1.54
N TYR A 5 13.80 -17.96 -1.17
CA TYR A 5 13.88 -17.09 -0.01
C TYR A 5 13.98 -17.95 1.26
N PRO A 6 14.88 -17.63 2.22
CA PRO A 6 15.05 -18.46 3.41
C PRO A 6 13.75 -18.62 4.21
N GLU A 7 13.51 -19.81 4.72
CA GLU A 7 12.40 -20.07 5.65
C GLU A 7 12.50 -19.17 6.89
N ALA A 8 11.37 -18.70 7.39
CA ALA A 8 11.32 -17.84 8.56
C ALA A 8 11.73 -18.62 9.82
N LYS A 9 12.78 -18.15 10.52
CA LYS A 9 13.22 -18.80 11.78
C LYS A 9 12.38 -18.38 13.00
N GLY A 10 11.61 -17.30 12.85
CA GLY A 10 10.68 -16.75 13.82
C GLY A 10 9.57 -16.00 13.08
N ARG A 11 8.91 -15.04 13.75
CA ARG A 11 7.98 -14.15 13.04
C ARG A 11 8.72 -13.27 12.04
N ARG A 12 8.10 -12.98 10.90
CA ARG A 12 8.68 -12.14 9.85
C ARG A 12 7.69 -11.05 9.44
N VAL A 13 8.17 -9.84 9.23
CA VAL A 13 7.38 -8.72 8.72
C VAL A 13 8.04 -8.21 7.45
N ILE A 14 7.26 -8.08 6.38
CA ILE A 14 7.65 -7.46 5.12
C ILE A 14 6.76 -6.25 4.93
N ILE A 15 7.34 -5.05 4.80
CA ILE A 15 6.60 -3.81 4.57
C ILE A 15 6.85 -3.39 3.14
N MET A 16 5.78 -3.14 2.38
CA MET A 16 5.80 -2.77 0.96
C MET A 16 5.09 -1.43 0.76
N ARG A 17 5.65 -0.55 -0.08
CA ARG A 17 4.96 0.66 -0.54
C ARG A 17 3.89 0.29 -1.57
N HIS A 18 2.78 1.04 -1.62
CA HIS A 18 1.81 0.94 -2.72
C HIS A 18 2.47 1.10 -4.11
N GLY A 19 1.77 0.64 -5.15
CA GLY A 19 2.16 0.82 -6.56
C GLY A 19 1.93 2.25 -7.08
N GLU A 20 2.18 2.44 -8.38
CA GLU A 20 1.98 3.72 -9.08
C GLU A 20 0.54 4.25 -8.91
N ARG A 21 0.42 5.50 -8.44
CA ARG A 21 -0.88 6.14 -8.23
C ARG A 21 -1.35 6.84 -9.50
N VAL A 22 -2.66 6.83 -9.72
CA VAL A 22 -3.25 7.47 -10.91
C VAL A 22 -3.07 8.99 -10.93
N ASP A 23 -3.05 9.64 -9.76
CA ASP A 23 -2.89 11.10 -9.63
C ASP A 23 -1.44 11.57 -9.82
N GLU A 24 -0.46 10.70 -9.57
CA GLU A 24 0.94 10.96 -9.93
C GLU A 24 1.15 10.93 -11.44
N VAL A 25 0.36 10.12 -12.17
CA VAL A 25 0.40 10.04 -13.64
C VAL A 25 -0.31 11.23 -14.29
N ASP A 26 -1.48 11.60 -13.79
CA ASP A 26 -2.22 12.78 -14.24
C ASP A 26 -3.01 13.39 -13.07
N PRO A 27 -2.56 14.53 -12.51
CA PRO A 27 -3.25 15.18 -11.39
C PRO A 27 -4.69 15.62 -11.70
N GLN A 28 -5.06 15.71 -12.99
CA GLN A 28 -6.41 16.08 -13.44
C GLN A 28 -7.22 14.85 -13.87
N TRP A 29 -6.79 13.64 -13.53
CA TRP A 29 -7.43 12.42 -14.05
C TRP A 29 -8.91 12.34 -13.70
N VAL A 30 -9.33 12.80 -12.53
CA VAL A 30 -10.74 12.77 -12.11
C VAL A 30 -11.59 13.61 -13.06
N GLU A 31 -11.22 14.87 -13.29
CA GLU A 31 -11.98 15.74 -14.19
C GLU A 31 -11.99 15.23 -15.64
N LYS A 32 -10.86 14.69 -16.10
CA LYS A 32 -10.74 14.13 -17.45
C LYS A 32 -11.57 12.85 -17.61
N SER A 33 -11.56 11.96 -16.61
CA SER A 33 -12.25 10.68 -16.65
C SER A 33 -13.75 10.77 -16.41
N PHE A 34 -14.24 11.82 -15.74
CA PHE A 34 -15.67 11.98 -15.42
C PHE A 34 -16.33 13.12 -16.19
N LYS A 35 -15.77 13.51 -17.34
CA LYS A 35 -16.24 14.65 -18.15
C LYS A 35 -17.70 14.51 -18.61
N THR A 36 -18.15 13.30 -18.89
CA THR A 36 -19.52 13.02 -19.38
C THR A 36 -20.49 12.63 -18.25
N GLY A 37 -20.07 12.77 -16.99
CA GLY A 37 -20.85 12.36 -15.82
C GLY A 37 -20.72 10.88 -15.44
N LYS A 38 -20.03 10.08 -16.26
CA LYS A 38 -19.66 8.69 -15.99
C LYS A 38 -18.16 8.49 -16.21
N TYR A 39 -17.61 7.42 -15.64
CA TYR A 39 -16.20 7.09 -15.82
C TYR A 39 -15.89 6.70 -17.28
N GLU A 40 -14.92 7.40 -17.88
CA GLU A 40 -14.40 7.16 -19.22
C GLU A 40 -12.87 7.10 -19.17
N ARG A 41 -12.31 5.94 -19.55
CA ARG A 41 -10.87 5.71 -19.57
C ARG A 41 -10.24 6.38 -20.80
N TYR A 42 -9.71 7.60 -20.63
CA TYR A 42 -9.14 8.40 -21.71
C TYR A 42 -7.66 8.08 -22.03
N ASN A 43 -6.97 7.36 -21.15
CA ASN A 43 -5.59 6.90 -21.32
C ASN A 43 -5.49 5.47 -20.78
N LEU A 44 -4.74 4.59 -21.45
CA LEU A 44 -4.58 3.20 -21.03
C LEU A 44 -3.87 3.07 -19.67
N ASN A 45 -3.15 4.08 -19.17
CA ASN A 45 -2.63 4.03 -17.82
C ASN A 45 -3.68 4.41 -16.74
N MET A 46 -4.84 4.94 -17.12
CA MET A 46 -5.94 5.15 -16.17
C MET A 46 -6.57 3.80 -15.77
N PRO A 47 -7.17 3.69 -14.57
CA PRO A 47 -7.81 2.46 -14.10
C PRO A 47 -8.79 1.86 -15.12
N LEU A 48 -9.01 0.54 -15.08
CA LEU A 48 -10.05 -0.06 -15.91
C LEU A 48 -11.45 0.42 -15.49
N THR A 49 -11.66 0.59 -14.19
CA THR A 49 -12.91 1.05 -13.60
C THR A 49 -12.63 2.07 -12.48
N ALA A 50 -13.54 3.03 -12.32
CA ALA A 50 -13.61 3.89 -11.14
C ALA A 50 -15.10 4.07 -10.79
N PRO A 51 -15.67 3.18 -9.95
CA PRO A 51 -17.08 3.28 -9.57
C PRO A 51 -17.35 4.55 -8.76
N PHE A 52 -18.63 4.90 -8.67
CA PHE A 52 -19.08 5.95 -7.77
C PHE A 52 -18.83 5.52 -6.32
N ARG A 53 -18.28 6.44 -5.53
CA ARG A 53 -18.02 6.26 -4.09
C ARG A 53 -19.01 7.02 -3.21
N ALA A 54 -19.87 7.82 -3.84
CA ALA A 54 -20.90 8.61 -3.21
C ALA A 54 -22.19 8.54 -4.04
N GLU A 55 -23.30 8.97 -3.46
CA GLU A 55 -24.60 9.01 -4.12
C GLU A 55 -24.60 9.96 -5.33
N ASN A 56 -23.82 11.04 -5.25
CA ASN A 56 -23.71 12.03 -6.32
C ASN A 56 -22.28 12.09 -6.90
N LEU A 57 -22.20 12.58 -8.14
CA LEU A 57 -20.94 12.65 -8.88
C LEU A 57 -19.91 13.59 -8.22
N THR A 58 -20.35 14.72 -7.67
CA THR A 58 -19.45 15.73 -7.09
C THR A 58 -18.69 15.15 -5.91
N ASP A 59 -19.39 14.55 -4.96
CA ASP A 59 -18.76 13.93 -3.79
C ASP A 59 -17.91 12.73 -4.21
N SER A 60 -18.37 11.93 -5.19
CA SER A 60 -17.56 10.84 -5.70
C SER A 60 -16.25 11.33 -6.35
N LYS A 61 -16.26 12.47 -7.04
CA LYS A 61 -15.04 13.09 -7.58
C LYS A 61 -14.10 13.54 -6.45
N LEU A 62 -14.64 14.16 -5.39
CA LEU A 62 -13.86 14.57 -4.22
C LEU A 62 -13.20 13.37 -3.51
N ASP A 63 -13.92 12.26 -3.36
CA ASP A 63 -13.35 11.02 -2.80
C ASP A 63 -12.23 10.46 -3.67
N TRP A 64 -12.35 10.50 -5.00
CA TRP A 64 -11.30 10.03 -5.91
C TRP A 64 -10.09 10.97 -5.95
N CYS A 65 -10.28 12.28 -5.74
CA CYS A 65 -9.20 13.25 -5.61
C CYS A 65 -8.43 13.09 -4.29
N SER A 66 -9.15 12.83 -3.19
CA SER A 66 -8.55 12.70 -1.84
C SER A 66 -7.95 11.32 -1.56
N ASP A 67 -8.53 10.24 -2.12
CA ASP A 67 -8.01 8.88 -2.02
C ASP A 67 -7.87 8.19 -3.39
N PRO A 68 -6.87 8.61 -4.18
CA PRO A 68 -6.61 8.06 -5.50
C PRO A 68 -6.19 6.59 -5.40
N GLY A 69 -6.62 5.81 -6.39
CA GLY A 69 -6.21 4.43 -6.58
C GLY A 69 -4.90 4.28 -7.35
N LEU A 70 -4.62 3.05 -7.76
CA LEU A 70 -3.53 2.70 -8.64
C LEU A 70 -3.84 3.06 -10.10
N SER A 71 -2.79 3.36 -10.85
CA SER A 71 -2.85 3.33 -12.31
C SER A 71 -2.96 1.89 -12.84
N THR A 72 -3.15 1.72 -14.15
CA THR A 72 -3.07 0.39 -14.77
C THR A 72 -1.69 -0.24 -14.57
N ILE A 73 -0.60 0.51 -14.75
CA ILE A 73 0.76 0.03 -14.48
C ILE A 73 0.92 -0.34 -12.99
N GLY A 74 0.39 0.47 -12.07
CA GLY A 74 0.39 0.18 -10.64
C GLY A 74 -0.25 -1.17 -10.31
N HIS A 75 -1.40 -1.48 -10.93
CA HIS A 75 -2.05 -2.79 -10.76
C HIS A 75 -1.21 -3.96 -11.29
N TRP A 76 -0.69 -3.85 -12.52
CA TRP A 76 0.12 -4.91 -13.13
C TRP A 76 1.41 -5.18 -12.37
N THR A 77 2.09 -4.13 -11.94
CA THR A 77 3.36 -4.23 -11.23
C THR A 77 3.17 -4.80 -9.83
N ALA A 78 2.09 -4.45 -9.13
CA ALA A 78 1.71 -5.09 -7.87
C ALA A 78 1.43 -6.60 -8.05
N SER A 79 0.72 -7.01 -9.10
CA SER A 79 0.51 -8.43 -9.42
C SER A 79 1.81 -9.17 -9.74
N LEU A 80 2.72 -8.53 -10.49
CA LEU A 80 4.05 -9.07 -10.75
C LEU A 80 4.87 -9.30 -9.47
N MET A 81 4.77 -8.40 -8.49
CA MET A 81 5.40 -8.60 -7.18
C MET A 81 4.85 -9.85 -6.49
N GLY A 82 3.53 -10.05 -6.49
CA GLY A 82 2.88 -11.26 -5.98
C GLY A 82 3.41 -12.54 -6.63
N MET A 83 3.40 -12.59 -7.96
CA MET A 83 3.93 -13.73 -8.73
C MET A 83 5.38 -14.02 -8.38
N LYS A 84 6.19 -12.97 -8.21
CA LYS A 84 7.60 -13.11 -7.86
C LYS A 84 7.79 -13.63 -6.43
N LEU A 85 7.02 -13.14 -5.45
CA LEU A 85 7.04 -13.61 -4.07
C LEU A 85 6.69 -15.11 -4.00
N SER A 86 5.65 -15.53 -4.72
CA SER A 86 5.25 -16.93 -4.79
C SER A 86 6.32 -17.81 -5.44
N LYS A 87 6.89 -17.37 -6.58
CA LYS A 87 8.00 -18.08 -7.24
C LYS A 87 9.25 -18.22 -6.36
N LEU A 88 9.49 -17.27 -5.46
CA LEU A 88 10.57 -17.31 -4.47
C LEU A 88 10.22 -18.16 -3.22
N LYS A 89 9.00 -18.70 -3.14
CA LYS A 89 8.45 -19.41 -1.99
C LYS A 89 8.53 -18.60 -0.69
N VAL A 90 8.28 -17.29 -0.79
CA VAL A 90 8.18 -16.43 0.40
C VAL A 90 6.90 -16.80 1.12
N GLN A 91 6.99 -17.27 2.36
CA GLN A 91 5.82 -17.50 3.21
C GLN A 91 5.10 -16.16 3.47
N ILE A 92 3.78 -16.15 3.26
CA ILE A 92 2.88 -15.04 3.61
C ILE A 92 1.66 -15.70 4.25
N ASP A 93 1.38 -15.38 5.50
CA ASP A 93 0.25 -15.94 6.27
C ASP A 93 -0.80 -14.87 6.58
N GLN A 94 -0.38 -13.61 6.70
CA GLN A 94 -1.26 -12.48 7.01
C GLN A 94 -0.91 -11.30 6.11
N VAL A 95 -1.94 -10.57 5.63
CA VAL A 95 -1.78 -9.36 4.84
C VAL A 95 -2.50 -8.22 5.52
N PHE A 96 -1.76 -7.18 5.91
CA PHE A 96 -2.32 -5.94 6.43
C PHE A 96 -2.14 -4.84 5.39
N CYS A 97 -3.06 -3.88 5.33
CA CYS A 97 -2.82 -2.68 4.54
C CYS A 97 -3.38 -1.42 5.18
N SER A 98 -2.81 -0.28 4.78
CA SER A 98 -3.43 1.03 4.98
C SER A 98 -4.81 1.09 4.33
N PRO A 99 -5.76 1.87 4.88
CA PRO A 99 -7.12 2.00 4.31
C PRO A 99 -7.15 2.76 2.98
N ALA A 100 -6.05 3.43 2.59
CA ALA A 100 -5.96 4.14 1.33
C ALA A 100 -6.20 3.19 0.13
N MET A 101 -7.02 3.60 -0.85
CA MET A 101 -7.38 2.78 -2.00
C MET A 101 -6.16 2.22 -2.72
N ARG A 102 -5.12 3.04 -2.93
CA ARG A 102 -3.84 2.61 -3.53
C ARG A 102 -3.17 1.45 -2.78
N CYS A 103 -3.27 1.41 -1.46
CA CYS A 103 -2.71 0.33 -0.64
C CYS A 103 -3.60 -0.92 -0.69
N VAL A 104 -4.92 -0.76 -0.56
CA VAL A 104 -5.89 -1.86 -0.69
C VAL A 104 -5.76 -2.55 -2.05
N GLN A 105 -5.72 -1.77 -3.13
CA GLN A 105 -5.56 -2.28 -4.49
C GLN A 105 -4.19 -2.93 -4.70
N THR A 106 -3.12 -2.39 -4.11
CA THR A 106 -1.80 -3.02 -4.18
C THR A 106 -1.83 -4.38 -3.49
N ALA A 107 -2.35 -4.46 -2.27
CA ALA A 107 -2.45 -5.70 -1.52
C ALA A 107 -3.29 -6.75 -2.26
N SER A 108 -4.44 -6.34 -2.81
CA SER A 108 -5.32 -7.20 -3.62
C SER A 108 -4.61 -7.79 -4.83
N ARG A 109 -3.89 -6.96 -5.61
CA ARG A 109 -3.14 -7.44 -6.77
C ARG A 109 -1.94 -8.30 -6.39
N VAL A 110 -1.26 -7.99 -5.28
CA VAL A 110 -0.18 -8.85 -4.76
C VAL A 110 -0.72 -10.23 -4.38
N ILE A 111 -1.87 -10.31 -3.71
CA ILE A 111 -2.52 -11.59 -3.39
C ILE A 111 -2.88 -12.34 -4.67
N GLU A 112 -3.54 -11.69 -5.63
CA GLU A 112 -3.89 -12.29 -6.93
C GLU A 112 -2.67 -12.89 -7.63
N GLY A 113 -1.59 -12.11 -7.74
CA GLY A 113 -0.35 -12.59 -8.35
C GLY A 113 0.31 -13.70 -7.53
N TYR A 114 0.28 -13.60 -6.20
CA TYR A 114 0.84 -14.60 -5.30
C TYR A 114 0.10 -15.93 -5.46
N GLU A 115 -1.22 -15.94 -5.43
CA GLU A 115 -2.07 -17.14 -5.52
C GLU A 115 -2.24 -17.69 -6.94
N SER A 116 -1.75 -16.98 -7.97
CA SER A 116 -1.79 -17.45 -9.37
C SER A 116 -0.94 -18.70 -9.64
N LEU A 117 0.00 -19.03 -8.74
CA LEU A 117 0.83 -20.22 -8.83
C LEU A 117 0.25 -21.34 -7.95
N PRO A 118 0.48 -22.62 -8.27
CA PRO A 118 -0.15 -23.75 -7.59
C PRO A 118 0.34 -23.92 -6.14
N HIS A 119 -0.39 -23.31 -5.21
CA HIS A 119 -0.36 -23.57 -3.76
C HIS A 119 -1.69 -23.11 -3.18
N ALA A 120 -2.27 -23.93 -2.30
CA ALA A 120 -3.57 -23.66 -1.68
C ALA A 120 -3.38 -22.68 -0.52
N VAL A 121 -3.45 -21.37 -0.82
CA VAL A 121 -3.54 -20.31 0.17
C VAL A 121 -4.71 -19.40 -0.22
N ASN A 122 -5.47 -18.93 0.76
CA ASN A 122 -6.58 -17.99 0.58
C ASN A 122 -6.35 -16.81 1.53
N LEU A 123 -5.49 -15.90 1.12
CA LEU A 123 -5.12 -14.72 1.87
C LEU A 123 -6.28 -13.72 1.87
N LYS A 124 -6.46 -13.06 3.02
CA LYS A 124 -7.38 -11.96 3.20
C LYS A 124 -6.65 -10.73 3.72
N ILE A 125 -7.09 -9.56 3.27
CA ILE A 125 -6.54 -8.25 3.59
C ILE A 125 -7.21 -7.74 4.85
N GLN A 126 -6.41 -7.48 5.88
CA GLN A 126 -6.78 -6.84 7.13
C GLN A 126 -6.52 -5.33 6.99
N ILE A 127 -7.58 -4.54 6.83
CA ILE A 127 -7.44 -3.08 6.72
C ILE A 127 -7.18 -2.50 8.12
N GLU A 128 -5.95 -2.02 8.34
CA GLU A 128 -5.55 -1.36 9.58
C GLU A 128 -5.44 0.15 9.35
N GLN A 129 -6.40 0.89 9.90
CA GLN A 129 -6.49 2.34 9.74
C GLN A 129 -5.27 3.08 10.31
N GLY A 130 -4.63 2.54 11.35
CA GLY A 130 -3.38 3.05 11.91
C GLY A 130 -2.18 3.06 10.94
N LEU A 131 -2.25 2.33 9.83
CA LEU A 131 -1.22 2.30 8.78
C LEU A 131 -1.35 3.43 7.74
N TYR A 132 -2.31 4.35 7.89
CA TYR A 132 -2.40 5.52 7.03
C TYR A 132 -1.20 6.46 7.21
N GLU A 133 -0.80 7.13 6.12
CA GLU A 133 0.36 8.03 6.14
C GLU A 133 0.13 9.28 7.01
N TRP A 134 1.21 10.00 7.25
CA TRP A 134 1.16 11.27 7.95
C TRP A 134 0.57 12.37 7.06
N GLY A 135 -0.34 13.18 7.60
CA GLY A 135 -0.88 14.37 6.93
C GLY A 135 0.07 15.57 6.86
N TYR A 136 1.32 15.41 7.32
CA TYR A 136 2.34 16.47 7.38
C TYR A 136 1.91 17.69 8.19
N GLY A 137 1.05 17.51 9.19
CA GLY A 137 0.51 18.59 10.03
C GLY A 137 -0.28 19.66 9.25
N ARG A 138 -0.77 19.34 8.05
CA ARG A 138 -1.45 20.31 7.18
C ARG A 138 -2.90 20.59 7.56
N GLY A 139 -3.46 19.85 8.53
CA GLY A 139 -4.86 20.00 8.94
C GLY A 139 -5.88 19.55 7.89
N TYR A 140 -5.44 18.82 6.86
CA TYR A 140 -6.37 18.26 5.89
C TYR A 140 -7.04 17.02 6.49
N PRO A 141 -8.39 16.94 6.45
CA PRO A 141 -9.09 15.79 6.97
C PRO A 141 -8.64 14.52 6.25
N LEU A 142 -8.68 13.38 6.96
CA LEU A 142 -8.43 12.10 6.34
C LEU A 142 -9.46 11.84 5.24
N PRO A 143 -9.09 11.17 4.14
CA PRO A 143 -10.04 10.80 3.11
C PRO A 143 -11.16 9.91 3.67
N ARG A 144 -12.33 9.99 3.03
CA ARG A 144 -13.42 9.05 3.30
C ARG A 144 -13.11 7.70 2.65
N PHE A 145 -12.43 6.84 3.39
CA PHE A 145 -12.05 5.51 2.91
C PHE A 145 -13.28 4.64 2.63
N VAL A 146 -13.18 3.77 1.63
CA VAL A 146 -14.25 2.82 1.29
C VAL A 146 -14.34 1.74 2.37
N GLU A 147 -15.56 1.43 2.81
CA GLU A 147 -15.79 0.44 3.85
C GLU A 147 -15.30 -0.96 3.44
N PRO A 148 -14.68 -1.73 4.37
CA PRO A 148 -14.22 -3.09 4.11
C PRO A 148 -15.28 -4.01 3.49
N LYS A 149 -16.53 -3.89 3.91
CA LYS A 149 -17.64 -4.69 3.39
C LYS A 149 -17.94 -4.40 1.92
N LEU A 150 -17.99 -3.13 1.54
CA LEU A 150 -18.20 -2.72 0.15
C LEU A 150 -17.05 -3.16 -0.76
N LEU A 151 -15.81 -3.10 -0.25
CA LEU A 151 -14.64 -3.62 -0.96
C LEU A 151 -14.74 -5.14 -1.19
N ALA A 152 -15.22 -5.89 -0.18
CA ALA A 152 -15.44 -7.33 -0.27
C ALA A 152 -16.55 -7.69 -1.28
N GLU A 153 -17.67 -6.97 -1.26
CA GLU A 153 -18.76 -7.11 -2.23
C GLU A 153 -18.29 -6.82 -3.67
N GLY A 154 -17.34 -5.91 -3.82
CA GLY A 154 -16.63 -5.64 -5.09
C GLY A 154 -15.60 -6.68 -5.50
N GLY A 155 -15.46 -7.79 -4.76
CA GLY A 155 -14.55 -8.89 -5.06
C GLY A 155 -13.12 -8.73 -4.53
N THR A 156 -12.84 -7.71 -3.72
CA THR A 156 -11.53 -7.56 -3.06
C THR A 156 -11.42 -8.59 -1.93
N PRO A 157 -10.31 -9.33 -1.76
CA PRO A 157 -10.18 -10.38 -0.75
C PRO A 157 -9.98 -9.78 0.65
N ILE A 158 -11.01 -9.18 1.22
CA ILE A 158 -10.96 -8.47 2.51
C ILE A 158 -11.36 -9.42 3.65
N ASP A 159 -10.66 -9.30 4.78
CA ASP A 159 -11.12 -9.87 6.05
C ASP A 159 -12.11 -8.88 6.69
N ILE A 160 -13.40 -9.13 6.50
CA ILE A 160 -14.47 -8.26 7.02
C ILE A 160 -14.65 -8.36 8.54
N TYR A 161 -14.00 -9.33 9.20
CA TYR A 161 -14.07 -9.50 10.65
C TYR A 161 -12.90 -8.84 11.38
N TYR A 162 -11.85 -8.48 10.65
CA TYR A 162 -10.75 -7.72 11.19
C TYR A 162 -11.21 -6.33 11.66
N LYS A 163 -10.81 -5.96 12.88
CA LYS A 163 -11.04 -4.64 13.45
C LYS A 163 -9.70 -3.94 13.59
N SER A 164 -9.57 -2.74 12.99
CA SER A 164 -8.38 -1.91 13.17
C SER A 164 -8.14 -1.62 14.64
N VAL A 165 -6.88 -1.64 15.04
CA VAL A 165 -6.47 -1.34 16.43
C VAL A 165 -6.44 0.16 16.67
N ILE A 166 -6.19 0.95 15.63
CA ILE A 166 -6.27 2.41 15.67
C ILE A 166 -7.32 2.83 14.66
N ASN A 167 -8.39 3.51 15.09
CA ASN A 167 -9.40 3.99 14.14
C ASN A 167 -8.95 5.30 13.51
N SER A 168 -9.40 5.58 12.28
CA SER A 168 -9.14 6.82 11.56
C SER A 168 -9.72 8.04 12.25
N SER A 169 -10.79 7.86 13.04
CA SER A 169 -11.35 8.90 13.92
C SER A 169 -10.37 9.35 15.01
N ASP A 170 -9.41 8.51 15.37
CA ASP A 170 -8.44 8.76 16.43
C ASP A 170 -7.15 9.39 15.87
N ILE A 171 -7.04 9.55 14.54
CA ILE A 171 -5.89 10.16 13.86
C ILE A 171 -6.21 11.64 13.61
N SER A 172 -5.54 12.53 14.32
CA SER A 172 -5.70 13.97 14.14
C SER A 172 -5.18 14.42 12.75
N PRO A 173 -5.93 15.26 12.01
CA PRO A 173 -5.45 15.93 10.80
C PRO A 173 -4.22 16.84 11.05
N GLU A 174 -4.06 17.33 12.27
CA GLU A 174 -2.96 18.17 12.75
C GLU A 174 -1.86 17.38 13.46
N GLU A 175 -1.90 16.04 13.39
CA GLU A 175 -0.91 15.15 14.00
C GLU A 175 0.51 15.67 13.75
N THR A 176 1.30 15.82 14.83
CA THR A 176 2.70 16.21 14.73
C THR A 176 3.57 15.04 14.31
N TYR A 177 4.80 15.30 13.87
CA TYR A 177 5.75 14.22 13.53
C TYR A 177 6.02 13.27 14.71
N ALA A 178 6.04 13.80 15.94
CA ALA A 178 6.22 12.99 17.15
C ALA A 178 5.02 12.07 17.41
N GLU A 179 3.80 12.57 17.21
CA GLU A 179 2.57 11.80 17.35
C GLU A 179 2.43 10.74 16.26
N PHE A 180 2.79 11.08 15.02
CA PHE A 180 2.89 10.13 13.91
C PHE A 180 3.87 8.99 14.23
N ASN A 181 5.04 9.29 14.79
CA ASN A 181 6.00 8.27 15.22
C ASN A 181 5.42 7.39 16.35
N ARG A 182 4.68 7.97 17.30
CA ARG A 182 4.00 7.23 18.37
C ARG A 182 2.92 6.31 17.81
N ARG A 183 2.08 6.79 16.89
CA ARG A 183 1.07 5.98 16.20
C ARG A 183 1.72 4.85 15.40
N SER A 184 2.81 5.15 14.70
CA SER A 184 3.60 4.19 13.93
C SER A 184 4.18 3.08 14.81
N PHE A 185 4.66 3.40 16.02
CA PHE A 185 5.07 2.39 17.01
C PHE A 185 3.88 1.53 17.44
N ASN A 186 2.78 2.18 17.85
CA ASN A 186 1.61 1.49 18.42
C ASN A 186 0.98 0.51 17.41
N VAL A 187 0.85 0.91 16.14
CA VAL A 187 0.27 0.04 15.11
C VAL A 187 1.16 -1.17 14.82
N MET A 188 2.49 -1.00 14.79
CA MET A 188 3.42 -2.11 14.58
C MET A 188 3.42 -3.07 15.77
N GLU A 189 3.39 -2.55 17.00
CA GLU A 189 3.27 -3.37 18.20
C GLU A 189 1.98 -4.20 18.19
N ALA A 190 0.86 -3.56 17.84
CA ALA A 190 -0.45 -4.19 17.76
C ALA A 190 -0.51 -5.30 16.69
N ILE A 191 0.06 -5.06 15.51
CA ILE A 191 0.16 -6.08 14.45
C ILE A 191 1.01 -7.26 14.93
N VAL A 192 2.19 -6.99 15.50
CA VAL A 192 3.10 -8.05 15.97
C VAL A 192 2.47 -8.89 17.08
N LYS A 193 1.67 -8.30 17.98
CA LYS A 193 0.91 -9.02 19.01
C LYS A 193 -0.13 -9.99 18.44
N GLN A 194 -0.65 -9.73 17.25
CA GLN A 194 -1.65 -10.56 16.56
C GLN A 194 -1.02 -11.64 15.66
N MET A 195 0.28 -11.57 15.40
CA MET A 195 0.98 -12.54 14.57
C MET A 195 1.18 -13.88 15.29
N PHE A 196 0.89 -14.97 14.58
CA PHE A 196 1.20 -16.32 15.03
C PHE A 196 2.72 -16.55 15.14
N ARG A 197 3.15 -17.52 15.96
CA ARG A 197 4.57 -17.91 15.97
C ARG A 197 4.97 -18.51 14.62
N LYS A 198 6.18 -18.15 14.14
CA LYS A 198 6.72 -18.59 12.84
C LYS A 198 5.84 -18.22 11.64
N SER A 199 5.02 -17.16 11.74
CA SER A 199 4.30 -16.61 10.61
C SER A 199 5.03 -15.42 9.97
N SER A 200 4.62 -15.10 8.75
CA SER A 200 5.07 -13.96 7.97
C SER A 200 3.88 -13.06 7.65
N ALA A 201 3.99 -11.78 7.99
CA ALA A 201 3.02 -10.75 7.63
C ALA A 201 3.57 -9.87 6.50
N LEU A 202 2.75 -9.63 5.48
CA LEU A 202 2.95 -8.58 4.49
C LEU A 202 2.14 -7.36 4.91
N ILE A 203 2.79 -6.19 5.01
CA ILE A 203 2.16 -4.91 5.33
C ILE A 203 2.28 -4.00 4.12
N VAL A 204 1.16 -3.65 3.50
CA VAL A 204 1.12 -2.73 2.34
C VAL A 204 0.70 -1.34 2.80
N THR A 205 1.62 -0.39 2.75
CA THR A 205 1.44 0.96 3.31
C THR A 205 2.17 2.00 2.44
N HIS A 206 2.62 3.09 3.05
CA HIS A 206 3.22 4.26 2.41
C HIS A 206 4.69 4.38 2.80
N ALA A 207 5.48 5.11 2.01
CA ALA A 207 6.88 5.38 2.31
C ALA A 207 7.12 5.97 3.73
N PRO A 208 6.27 6.89 4.24
CA PRO A 208 6.35 7.38 5.62
C PRO A 208 6.44 6.30 6.72
N LEU A 209 5.83 5.13 6.52
CA LEU A 209 5.74 4.07 7.54
C LEU A 209 6.95 3.12 7.55
N PHE A 210 7.96 3.33 6.69
CA PHE A 210 9.09 2.38 6.58
C PHE A 210 10.01 2.37 7.80
N ASP A 211 10.03 3.48 8.55
CA ASP A 211 10.73 3.58 9.83
C ASP A 211 9.89 3.09 11.02
N ALA A 212 8.59 2.83 10.85
CA ALA A 212 7.71 2.41 11.94
C ALA A 212 8.22 1.15 12.65
N PHE A 213 8.73 0.18 11.89
CA PHE A 213 9.30 -1.03 12.48
C PHE A 213 10.65 -0.78 13.16
N ASN A 214 11.44 0.18 12.68
CA ASN A 214 12.66 0.61 13.38
C ASN A 214 12.30 1.20 14.76
N LEU A 215 11.24 2.01 14.84
CA LEU A 215 10.73 2.54 16.11
C LEU A 215 10.27 1.41 17.04
N PHE A 216 9.48 0.48 16.52
CA PHE A 216 8.98 -0.68 17.28
C PHE A 216 10.10 -1.50 17.93
N ILE A 217 11.22 -1.72 17.22
CA ILE A 217 12.36 -2.48 17.75
C ILE A 217 13.30 -1.66 18.64
N GLY A 218 12.89 -0.44 19.02
CA GLY A 218 13.60 0.41 19.97
C GLY A 218 14.67 1.31 19.36
N ARG A 219 14.67 1.54 18.04
CA ARG A 219 15.54 2.56 17.43
C ARG A 219 14.90 3.94 17.58
N SER A 220 15.75 4.96 17.72
CA SER A 220 15.30 6.34 17.80
C SER A 220 14.69 6.82 16.47
N PRO A 221 13.68 7.72 16.51
CA PRO A 221 13.17 8.38 15.33
C PRO A 221 14.29 9.16 14.64
N LYS A 222 14.22 9.23 13.32
CA LYS A 222 15.08 10.11 12.53
C LYS A 222 14.72 11.56 12.81
N ASN A 223 15.66 12.46 12.57
CA ASN A 223 15.30 13.86 12.43
C ASN A 223 14.38 14.02 11.20
N LEU A 224 13.50 15.03 11.25
CA LEU A 224 12.47 15.22 10.26
C LEU A 224 13.02 15.42 8.83
N GLU A 225 14.17 16.08 8.69
CA GLU A 225 14.79 16.35 7.39
C GLU A 225 15.34 15.09 6.72
N ASP A 226 16.13 14.26 7.44
CA ASP A 226 16.62 12.96 6.93
C ASP A 226 15.43 12.04 6.61
N TRP A 227 14.40 12.05 7.46
CA TRP A 227 13.19 11.28 7.23
C TRP A 227 12.47 11.70 5.94
N CYS A 228 12.21 12.99 5.75
CA CYS A 228 11.58 13.53 4.54
C CYS A 228 12.39 13.16 3.29
N GLY A 229 13.72 13.31 3.34
CA GLY A 229 14.59 12.95 2.23
C GLY A 229 14.57 11.45 1.89
N ARG A 230 14.30 10.56 2.84
CA ARG A 230 14.13 9.12 2.59
C ARG A 230 12.77 8.79 2.00
N VAL A 231 11.71 9.40 2.53
CA VAL A 231 10.34 9.21 2.05
C VAL A 231 10.24 9.60 0.56
N GLN A 232 10.77 10.77 0.19
CA GLN A 232 10.73 11.27 -1.19
C GLN A 232 11.49 10.39 -2.20
N ARG A 233 12.52 9.65 -1.75
CA ARG A 233 13.34 8.78 -2.61
C ARG A 233 12.85 7.33 -2.66
N THR A 234 11.89 6.95 -1.83
CA THR A 234 11.42 5.57 -1.73
C THR A 234 10.53 5.26 -2.95
N PRO A 235 10.90 4.34 -3.86
CA PRO A 235 10.08 4.08 -5.04
C PRO A 235 8.84 3.24 -4.73
N HIS A 236 7.91 3.18 -5.68
CA HIS A 236 6.75 2.29 -5.62
C HIS A 236 7.17 0.84 -5.47
N LEU A 237 6.37 0.06 -4.72
CA LEU A 237 6.62 -1.37 -4.45
C LEU A 237 7.94 -1.70 -3.75
N PHE A 238 8.70 -0.69 -3.28
CA PHE A 238 9.89 -0.92 -2.45
C PHE A 238 9.53 -1.71 -1.19
N MET A 239 10.48 -2.52 -0.71
CA MET A 239 10.28 -3.38 0.45
C MET A 239 11.37 -3.21 1.50
N VAL A 240 10.96 -3.30 2.77
CA VAL A 240 11.85 -3.61 3.90
C VAL A 240 11.36 -4.86 4.60
N ALA A 241 12.26 -5.61 5.22
CA ALA A 241 11.91 -6.85 5.89
C ALA A 241 12.64 -6.98 7.23
N TYR A 242 11.95 -7.59 8.20
CA TYR A 242 12.45 -7.83 9.55
C TYR A 242 12.09 -9.26 9.97
N GLU A 243 12.94 -9.87 10.78
CA GLU A 243 12.72 -11.20 11.34
C GLU A 243 13.03 -11.24 12.83
N GLU A 244 12.17 -11.93 13.57
CA GLU A 244 12.35 -12.24 14.97
C GLU A 244 13.33 -13.41 15.14
N THR A 245 14.40 -13.15 15.87
CA THR A 245 15.37 -14.17 16.27
C THR A 245 14.76 -15.14 17.29
N ARG A 246 15.40 -16.30 17.48
CA ARG A 246 15.02 -17.26 18.53
C ARG A 246 14.98 -16.68 19.95
N LYS A 247 15.67 -15.56 20.19
CA LYS A 247 15.71 -14.86 21.49
C LYS A 247 14.64 -13.75 21.61
N GLY A 248 13.71 -13.65 20.65
CA GLY A 248 12.66 -12.62 20.65
C GLY A 248 13.12 -11.22 20.20
N LYS A 249 14.40 -11.05 19.81
CA LYS A 249 14.90 -9.80 19.24
C LYS A 249 14.59 -9.73 17.76
N TRP A 250 14.16 -8.58 17.26
CA TRP A 250 13.94 -8.33 15.83
C TRP A 250 15.17 -7.76 15.15
N CYS A 251 15.43 -8.18 13.92
CA CYS A 251 16.54 -7.68 13.11
C CYS A 251 16.07 -7.40 11.68
N PRO A 252 16.58 -6.34 11.03
CA PRO A 252 16.37 -6.15 9.60
C PRO A 252 17.05 -7.29 8.82
N ILE A 253 16.39 -7.76 7.77
CA ILE A 253 16.90 -8.77 6.83
C ILE A 253 16.80 -8.24 5.40
N LYS A 254 17.50 -8.90 4.47
CA LYS A 254 17.38 -8.58 3.04
C LYS A 254 15.94 -8.87 2.58
N PRO A 255 15.22 -7.92 1.96
CA PRO A 255 13.87 -8.18 1.43
C PRO A 255 13.91 -9.23 0.30
N PRO A 256 12.81 -9.97 0.07
CA PRO A 256 12.77 -11.02 -0.93
C PRO A 256 12.92 -10.51 -2.37
N ILE A 257 12.48 -9.27 -2.62
CA ILE A 257 12.61 -8.59 -3.90
C ILE A 257 13.38 -7.29 -3.62
N GLY A 258 14.45 -7.05 -4.39
CA GLY A 258 15.35 -5.92 -4.15
C GLY A 258 14.78 -4.59 -4.64
N THR A 259 14.58 -4.47 -5.96
CA THR A 259 14.00 -3.28 -6.58
C THR A 259 13.21 -3.66 -7.82
N PHE A 260 12.22 -2.85 -8.17
CA PHE A 260 11.52 -2.87 -9.45
C PHE A 260 11.73 -1.50 -10.10
N CYS A 261 12.38 -1.47 -11.26
CA CYS A 261 12.75 -0.23 -11.95
C CYS A 261 12.23 -0.25 -13.37
N HIS A 262 11.65 0.85 -13.80
CA HIS A 262 11.29 1.14 -15.19
C HIS A 262 11.36 2.65 -15.44
N ALA A 263 11.49 3.03 -16.70
CA ALA A 263 11.42 4.43 -17.12
C ALA A 263 9.95 4.88 -17.25
N GLU A 264 9.75 6.19 -17.25
CA GLU A 264 8.46 6.80 -17.59
C GLU A 264 8.13 6.62 -19.08
N ASN A 265 6.83 6.59 -19.40
CA ASN A 265 6.35 6.55 -20.78
C ASN A 265 5.43 7.75 -21.05
N GLY A 266 5.98 8.75 -21.74
CA GLY A 266 5.33 10.05 -21.94
C GLY A 266 4.08 9.97 -22.82
N LYS A 267 3.15 10.90 -22.58
CA LYS A 267 1.96 11.06 -23.42
C LYS A 267 2.36 11.61 -24.80
N PHE A 268 1.92 10.95 -25.87
CA PHE A 268 2.10 11.43 -27.24
C PHE A 268 0.74 11.60 -27.94
N SER A 269 0.62 12.62 -28.79
CA SER A 269 -0.57 12.84 -29.63
C SER A 269 -0.15 12.86 -31.09
N TYR A 270 -0.83 12.05 -31.92
CA TYR A 270 -0.61 12.03 -33.36
C TYR A 270 -0.84 13.42 -34.01
N LYS A 271 -1.62 14.30 -33.37
CA LYS A 271 -1.83 15.68 -33.84
C LYS A 271 -0.54 16.50 -33.88
N MET A 272 0.45 16.15 -33.06
CA MET A 272 1.77 16.79 -33.09
C MET A 272 2.54 16.49 -34.37
N LEU A 273 2.28 15.33 -35.01
CA LEU A 273 2.90 14.96 -36.28
C LEU A 273 2.37 15.78 -37.46
N LYS A 274 1.17 16.37 -37.36
CA LYS A 274 0.60 17.23 -38.41
C LYS A 274 1.23 18.62 -38.51
N LYS A 275 2.22 18.93 -37.64
CA LYS A 275 3.02 20.16 -37.69
C LYS A 275 4.40 19.95 -38.35
N LEU A 276 4.66 18.75 -38.87
CA LEU A 276 5.80 18.43 -39.73
C LEU A 276 5.32 18.34 -41.17
#